data_AF-A0A1R1XN38-F1
#
_entry.id   AF-A0A1R1XN38-F1
#
_cell.length_a   1.000
_cell.length_b   1.000
_cell.length_c   1.000
_cell.angle_alpha   90.00
_cell.angle_beta   90.00
_cell.angle_gamma   90.00
#
_symmetry.space_group_name_H-M   'P 1'
#
loop_
_entity.id
_entity.type
_entity.pdbx_description
1 polymer ?
#
loop_
_entity_poly.entity_id
_entity_poly.type
_entity_poly.pdbx_seq_one_letter_code
_entity_poly.pdbx_strand_id
1 'polypeptide(L)'
;MDTSASIRLTLKMGAGFQQAKVSNSKGSRYNKGTVGRMIDHIYYAGLNSRPNWCTANRFLDLSDHMPIAAQWNLDSFEVPEKKVKINAKRILLAENKFTTNNRFAVLGASNLALDELLSSPADAF
;
A
#
# COMPACT_ATOMS: atom_id res chain seq x y z
N MET A 1 -1.25 19.14 -27.89
CA MET A 1 -0.32 18.29 -28.69
C MET A 1 -1.02 16.98 -29.01
N ASP A 2 -0.89 16.36 -30.18
CA ASP A 2 -1.55 15.04 -30.37
C ASP A 2 -0.96 13.94 -29.48
N THR A 3 -1.68 12.85 -29.30
CA THR A 3 -1.26 11.72 -28.43
C THR A 3 0.13 11.20 -28.79
N SER A 4 0.44 11.03 -30.08
CA SER A 4 1.73 10.48 -30.52
C SER A 4 2.90 11.42 -30.20
N ALA A 5 2.70 12.72 -30.41
CA ALA A 5 3.69 13.74 -30.11
C ALA A 5 3.86 13.90 -28.60
N SER A 6 2.76 13.82 -27.85
CA SER A 6 2.77 13.91 -26.38
C SER A 6 3.53 12.74 -25.75
N ILE A 7 3.30 11.52 -26.24
CA ILE A 7 4.06 10.34 -25.82
C ILE A 7 5.55 10.51 -26.15
N ARG A 8 5.90 10.94 -27.38
CA ARG A 8 7.30 11.17 -27.75
C ARG A 8 7.98 12.22 -26.89
N LEU A 9 7.30 13.33 -26.60
CA LEU A 9 7.80 14.38 -25.70
C LEU A 9 8.08 13.79 -24.31
N THR A 10 7.12 13.04 -23.78
CA THR A 10 7.23 12.43 -22.46
C THR A 10 8.37 11.42 -22.36
N LEU A 11 8.56 10.60 -23.39
CA LEU A 11 9.70 9.68 -23.48
C LEU A 11 11.03 10.43 -23.52
N LYS A 12 11.12 11.55 -24.26
CA LYS A 12 12.33 12.40 -24.29
C LYS A 12 12.65 13.03 -22.93
N MET A 13 11.66 13.30 -22.10
CA MET A 13 11.88 13.85 -20.75
C MET A 13 12.53 12.83 -19.79
N GLY A 14 12.48 11.53 -20.07
CA GLY A 14 13.13 10.50 -19.24
C GLY A 14 12.55 10.32 -17.83
N ALA A 15 11.45 11.00 -17.51
CA ALA A 15 10.88 11.05 -16.16
C ALA A 15 9.98 9.84 -15.80
N GLY A 16 9.88 8.84 -16.67
CA GLY A 16 9.11 7.61 -16.40
C GLY A 16 7.60 7.81 -16.31
N PHE A 17 7.06 8.93 -16.82
CA PHE A 17 5.62 9.18 -16.85
C PHE A 17 4.88 8.22 -17.79
N GLN A 18 3.71 7.79 -17.34
CA GLN A 18 2.76 6.99 -18.10
C GLN A 18 1.51 7.83 -18.41
N GLN A 19 0.96 7.67 -19.61
CA GLN A 19 -0.25 8.38 -19.99
C GLN A 19 -1.50 7.72 -19.39
N ALA A 20 -2.38 8.51 -18.79
CA ALA A 20 -3.70 8.05 -18.37
C ALA A 20 -4.57 7.76 -19.60
N LYS A 21 -5.16 6.57 -19.65
CA LYS A 21 -6.06 6.20 -20.75
C LYS A 21 -7.40 6.91 -20.55
N VAL A 22 -7.70 7.85 -21.44
CA VAL A 22 -8.96 8.60 -21.43
C VAL A 22 -10.09 7.74 -22.04
N SER A 23 -11.05 7.30 -21.23
CA SER A 23 -12.27 6.60 -21.65
C SER A 23 -13.29 7.54 -22.30
N ASN A 24 -14.20 6.98 -23.11
CA ASN A 24 -15.26 7.69 -23.85
C ASN A 24 -14.79 8.82 -24.78
N SER A 25 -13.48 8.92 -25.01
CA SER A 25 -12.91 9.95 -25.83
C SER A 25 -12.44 9.34 -27.15
N LYS A 26 -13.10 9.72 -28.24
CA LYS A 26 -12.34 10.01 -29.46
C LYS A 26 -11.75 11.40 -29.28
N GLY A 27 -10.91 11.60 -28.25
CA GLY A 27 -10.61 12.91 -27.64
C GLY A 27 -10.53 14.03 -28.64
N SER A 28 -11.23 15.12 -28.37
CA SER A 28 -11.64 16.04 -29.42
C SER A 28 -11.72 17.47 -28.96
N ARG A 29 -11.19 18.35 -29.80
CA ARG A 29 -11.74 19.70 -29.91
C ARG A 29 -13.15 19.62 -30.48
N TYR A 30 -14.06 20.36 -29.90
CA TYR A 30 -15.38 20.58 -30.49
C TYR A 30 -15.21 21.61 -31.62
N ASN A 31 -15.26 21.17 -32.88
CA ASN A 31 -15.20 22.08 -34.02
C ASN A 31 -16.43 21.86 -34.89
N LYS A 32 -17.37 22.82 -34.84
CA LYS A 32 -18.59 22.83 -35.67
C LYS A 32 -19.35 21.49 -35.66
N GLY A 33 -19.53 20.89 -34.48
CA GLY A 33 -20.25 19.63 -34.30
C GLY A 33 -19.46 18.35 -34.62
N THR A 34 -18.18 18.47 -34.99
CA THR A 34 -17.30 17.32 -35.24
C THR A 34 -16.22 17.22 -34.17
N VAL A 35 -16.02 15.97 -33.72
CA VAL A 35 -15.02 15.55 -32.73
C VAL A 35 -13.62 15.56 -33.37
N GLY A 36 -12.79 16.55 -33.02
CA GLY A 36 -11.40 16.74 -33.52
C GLY A 36 -10.32 15.86 -32.84
N ARG A 37 -9.05 16.29 -32.88
CA ARG A 37 -7.90 15.57 -32.26
C ARG A 37 -7.81 15.81 -30.75
N MET A 38 -7.31 14.81 -30.00
CA MET A 38 -7.03 14.91 -28.56
C MET A 38 -5.76 15.71 -28.34
N ILE A 39 -5.86 16.84 -27.63
CA ILE A 39 -4.72 17.72 -27.39
C ILE A 39 -4.35 17.90 -25.92
N ASP A 40 -5.28 17.56 -25.04
CA ASP A 40 -5.13 17.56 -23.59
C ASP A 40 -4.84 16.12 -23.14
N HIS A 41 -3.84 15.95 -22.27
CA HIS A 41 -3.37 14.64 -21.79
C HIS A 41 -3.04 14.71 -20.30
N ILE A 42 -3.38 13.66 -19.55
CA ILE A 42 -2.99 13.49 -18.15
C ILE A 42 -1.91 12.40 -18.07
N TYR A 43 -0.82 12.69 -17.36
CA TYR A 43 0.28 11.76 -17.11
C TYR A 43 0.46 11.50 -15.62
N TYR A 44 0.95 10.32 -15.25
CA TYR A 44 1.20 9.90 -13.88
C TYR A 44 2.53 9.12 -13.76
N ALA A 45 3.12 9.05 -12.58
CA ALA A 45 4.35 8.28 -12.31
C ALA A 45 4.33 7.65 -10.91
N GLY A 46 4.84 6.42 -10.79
CA GLY A 46 4.91 5.64 -9.55
C GLY A 46 4.07 4.36 -9.58
N LEU A 47 4.51 3.32 -8.85
CA LEU A 47 3.99 1.94 -8.94
C LEU A 47 2.49 1.80 -8.60
N ASN A 48 1.93 2.70 -7.78
CA ASN A 48 0.52 2.72 -7.36
C ASN A 48 -0.20 4.03 -7.73
N SER A 49 0.39 4.83 -8.63
CA SER A 49 -0.12 6.16 -8.99
C SER A 49 -1.10 6.15 -10.15
N ARG A 50 -1.47 4.96 -10.65
CA ARG A 50 -2.36 4.83 -11.81
C ARG A 50 -3.76 5.33 -11.42
N PRO A 51 -4.36 6.24 -12.20
CA PRO A 51 -5.73 6.67 -11.95
C PRO A 51 -6.71 5.51 -12.17
N ASN A 52 -7.77 5.46 -11.36
CA ASN A 52 -8.84 4.47 -11.50
C ASN A 52 -9.55 4.63 -12.84
N TRP A 53 -9.81 5.89 -13.21
CA TRP A 53 -10.36 6.26 -14.50
C TRP A 53 -9.86 7.63 -14.91
N CYS A 54 -9.92 7.88 -16.20
CA CYS A 54 -9.71 9.17 -16.82
C CYS A 54 -10.75 9.31 -17.94
N THR A 55 -11.49 10.43 -18.00
CA THR A 55 -12.59 10.63 -18.96
C THR A 55 -12.52 12.02 -19.57
N ALA A 56 -13.11 12.18 -20.75
CA ALA A 56 -13.36 13.49 -21.33
C ALA A 56 -14.85 13.84 -21.17
N ASN A 57 -15.16 15.07 -20.77
CA ASN A 57 -16.53 15.53 -20.63
C ASN A 57 -16.96 16.34 -21.87
N ARG A 58 -17.71 15.68 -22.76
CA ARG A 58 -18.22 16.23 -24.02
C ARG A 58 -19.45 17.12 -23.88
N PHE A 59 -20.06 17.17 -22.70
CA PHE A 59 -21.31 17.89 -22.46
C PHE A 59 -21.07 19.27 -21.84
N LEU A 60 -19.81 19.61 -21.56
CA LEU A 60 -19.42 20.88 -20.99
C LEU A 60 -18.84 21.77 -22.09
N ASP A 61 -19.68 22.64 -22.66
CA ASP A 61 -19.33 23.57 -23.75
C ASP A 61 -19.00 24.96 -23.21
N LEU A 62 -17.89 25.04 -22.46
CA LEU A 62 -17.42 26.30 -21.83
C LEU A 62 -16.17 26.87 -22.52
N SER A 63 -15.58 26.14 -23.47
CA SER A 63 -14.31 26.46 -24.10
C SER A 63 -14.19 25.75 -25.45
N ASP A 64 -13.29 26.22 -26.30
CA ASP A 64 -12.81 25.51 -27.49
C ASP A 64 -12.02 24.22 -27.17
N HIS A 65 -11.70 23.99 -25.90
CA HIS A 65 -11.13 22.75 -25.36
C HIS A 65 -12.16 21.92 -24.61
N MET A 66 -12.07 20.59 -24.76
CA MET A 66 -12.89 19.64 -24.01
C MET A 66 -12.19 19.29 -22.69
N PRO A 67 -12.84 19.49 -21.53
CA PRO A 67 -12.26 19.13 -20.25
C PRO A 67 -12.00 17.62 -20.15
N ILE A 68 -10.84 17.27 -19.62
CA ILE A 68 -10.48 15.90 -19.23
C ILE A 68 -10.30 15.84 -17.71
N ALA A 69 -10.77 14.77 -17.10
CA ALA A 69 -10.69 14.55 -15.66
C ALA A 69 -10.11 13.15 -15.39
N ALA A 70 -9.37 13.00 -14.29
CA ALA A 70 -8.90 11.71 -13.80
C ALA A 70 -9.13 11.63 -12.30
N GLN A 71 -9.37 10.40 -11.80
CA GLN A 71 -9.59 10.13 -10.39
C GLN A 71 -8.55 9.13 -9.87
N TRP A 72 -8.02 9.43 -8.68
CA TRP A 72 -7.10 8.58 -7.94
C TRP A 72 -7.74 8.11 -6.64
N ASN A 73 -7.46 6.87 -6.23
CA ASN A 73 -7.75 6.38 -4.87
C ASN A 73 -6.60 6.76 -3.95
N LEU A 74 -6.86 7.71 -3.04
CA LEU A 74 -5.85 8.21 -2.11
C LEU A 74 -5.47 7.18 -1.03
N ASP A 75 -6.33 6.19 -0.76
CA ASP A 75 -6.10 5.12 0.21
C ASP A 75 -4.84 4.29 -0.10
N SER A 76 -4.43 4.25 -1.38
CA SER A 76 -3.23 3.53 -1.83
C SER A 76 -1.91 4.27 -1.55
N PHE A 77 -1.97 5.51 -1.05
CA PHE A 77 -0.79 6.32 -0.68
C PHE A 77 -0.46 6.25 0.81
N GLU A 78 -1.21 5.48 1.61
CA GLU A 78 -0.80 5.20 2.98
C GLU A 78 0.57 4.50 2.95
N VAL A 79 1.55 5.14 3.58
CA VAL A 79 2.86 4.54 3.76
C VAL A 79 2.65 3.30 4.63
N PRO A 80 2.92 2.08 4.13
CA PRO A 80 2.72 0.90 4.94
C PRO A 80 3.55 1.05 6.21
N GLU A 81 2.91 0.88 7.36
CA GLU A 81 3.60 1.02 8.64
C GLU A 81 4.84 0.14 8.62
N LYS A 82 5.97 0.74 8.99
CA LYS A 82 7.26 0.06 9.01
C LYS A 82 7.13 -1.10 10.00
N LYS A 83 7.06 -2.34 9.49
CA LYS A 83 6.96 -3.54 10.32
C LYS A 83 8.04 -3.47 11.41
N VAL A 84 7.61 -3.38 12.67
CA VAL A 84 8.53 -3.30 13.81
C VAL A 84 9.23 -4.65 13.91
N LYS A 85 10.50 -4.71 13.50
CA LYS A 85 11.34 -5.88 13.74
C LYS A 85 11.75 -5.88 15.21
N ILE A 86 11.62 -7.04 15.84
CA ILE A 86 12.11 -7.26 17.21
C ILE A 86 13.61 -6.94 17.22
N ASN A 87 14.02 -6.05 18.13
CA ASN A 87 15.42 -5.67 18.30
C ASN A 87 15.99 -6.37 19.53
N ALA A 88 16.78 -7.43 19.30
CA ALA A 88 17.41 -8.21 20.35
C ALA A 88 18.29 -7.37 21.30
N LYS A 89 18.99 -6.34 20.79
CA LYS A 89 19.81 -5.45 21.62
C LYS A 89 18.98 -4.64 22.60
N ARG A 90 17.80 -4.18 22.16
CA ARG A 90 16.85 -3.45 23.03
C ARG A 90 16.22 -4.35 24.08
N ILE A 91 16.03 -5.64 23.78
CA ILE A 91 15.55 -6.63 24.75
C ILE A 91 16.60 -6.85 25.84
N LEU A 92 17.87 -7.05 25.47
CA LEU A 92 18.97 -7.22 26.42
C LEU A 92 19.15 -6.02 27.34
N LEU A 93 19.05 -4.79 26.81
CA LEU A 93 19.13 -3.55 27.61
C LEU A 93 17.96 -3.38 28.60
N ALA A 94 16.86 -4.12 28.41
CA ALA A 94 15.65 -4.02 29.21
C ALA A 94 15.30 -5.35 29.89
N GLU A 95 16.28 -6.24 30.09
CA GLU A 95 16.09 -7.59 30.67
C GLU A 95 15.23 -7.56 31.95
N ASN A 96 15.50 -6.60 32.84
CA ASN A 96 14.79 -6.43 34.11
C ASN A 96 13.29 -6.06 33.97
N LYS A 97 12.81 -5.74 32.77
CA LYS A 97 11.39 -5.45 32.49
C LYS A 97 10.63 -6.68 32.00
N PHE A 98 11.33 -7.77 31.69
CA PHE A 98 10.72 -9.02 31.26
C PHE A 98 10.58 -9.96 32.46
N THR A 99 9.38 -9.99 33.05
CA THR A 99 9.07 -10.93 34.13
C THR A 99 8.70 -12.29 33.53
N THR A 100 9.51 -13.31 33.77
CA THR A 100 9.11 -14.70 33.47
C THR A 100 8.30 -15.22 34.64
N ASN A 101 6.98 -15.29 34.51
CA ASN A 101 6.13 -15.86 35.56
C ASN A 101 6.05 -17.39 35.36
N ASN A 102 7.07 -18.11 35.86
CA ASN A 102 7.10 -19.56 35.78
C ASN A 102 6.16 -20.16 36.83
N ARG A 103 5.02 -20.71 36.38
CA ARG A 103 4.00 -21.32 37.25
C ARG A 103 4.53 -22.51 38.08
N PHE A 104 5.62 -23.13 37.67
CA PHE A 104 6.24 -24.26 38.38
C PHE A 104 7.35 -23.84 39.35
N ALA A 105 7.71 -22.54 39.42
CA ALA A 105 8.70 -22.05 40.37
C ALA A 105 8.30 -22.35 41.83
N VAL A 106 6.99 -22.45 42.10
CA VAL A 106 6.43 -22.82 43.41
C VAL A 106 6.87 -24.22 43.85
N LEU A 107 7.14 -25.14 42.91
CA LEU A 107 7.53 -26.53 43.20
C LEU A 107 8.98 -26.64 43.68
N GLY A 108 9.87 -25.71 43.28
CA GLY A 108 11.26 -25.69 43.75
C GLY A 108 11.42 -25.05 45.14
N ALA A 109 10.49 -24.18 45.54
CA ALA A 109 10.48 -23.54 46.85
C ALA A 109 9.69 -24.35 47.91
N SER A 110 8.83 -25.26 47.46
CA SER A 110 8.13 -26.16 48.36
C SER A 110 9.04 -27.35 48.64
N ASN A 111 9.42 -27.51 49.91
CA ASN A 111 10.21 -28.63 50.41
C ASN A 111 9.29 -29.86 50.47
N LEU A 112 8.79 -30.27 49.31
CA LEU A 112 7.96 -31.46 49.15
C LEU A 112 8.90 -32.64 49.33
N ALA A 113 8.69 -33.43 50.37
CA ALA A 113 9.38 -34.71 50.60
C ALA A 113 8.97 -35.72 49.51
N LEU A 114 9.33 -35.43 48.26
CA LEU A 114 9.09 -36.25 47.09
C LEU A 114 9.79 -37.61 47.21
N ASP A 115 10.89 -37.64 47.97
CA ASP A 115 11.65 -38.84 48.29
C ASP A 115 10.84 -39.80 49.18
N GLU A 116 9.98 -39.29 50.06
CA GLU A 116 9.07 -40.13 50.87
C GLU A 116 7.91 -40.68 50.02
N LEU A 117 7.37 -39.88 49.08
CA LEU A 117 6.28 -40.29 48.20
C LEU A 117 6.67 -41.44 47.25
N LEU A 118 7.95 -41.51 46.84
CA LEU A 118 8.48 -42.56 45.96
C LEU A 118 9.00 -43.79 46.72
N SER A 119 9.09 -43.71 48.05
CA SER A 119 9.61 -44.79 48.91
C SER A 119 8.54 -45.76 49.42
N SER A 120 7.25 -45.46 49.21
CA SER A 120 6.19 -46.44 49.43
C SER A 120 6.34 -47.60 48.43
N PRO A 121 6.54 -48.84 48.88
CA PRO A 121 6.44 -49.98 47.98
C PRO A 121 5.05 -49.99 47.36
N ALA A 122 4.98 -50.39 46.10
CA ALA A 122 3.74 -50.67 45.41
C ALA A 122 3.06 -51.90 46.03
N ASP A 123 2.38 -51.72 47.16
CA ASP A 123 1.51 -52.73 47.75
C ASP A 123 0.07 -52.49 47.29
N ALA A 124 -0.24 -52.98 46.09
CA ALA A 124 -1.51 -53.64 45.73
C ALA A 124 -1.51 -53.97 44.23
N PHE A 125 -0.93 -55.12 43.86
CA PHE A 125 -1.58 -56.27 43.22
C PHE A 125 -0.57 -57.38 42.94
#